data_AF-A0A2E6TW59-F1
#
_entry.id   AF-A0A2E6TW59-F1
#
_cell.length_a   1.000
_cell.length_b   1.000
_cell.length_c   1.000
_cell.angle_alpha   90.00
_cell.angle_beta   90.00
_cell.angle_gamma   90.00
#
_symmetry.space_group_name_H-M   'P 1'
#
loop_
_entity.id
_entity.type
_entity.pdbx_description
1 polymer ?
#
loop_
_entity_poly.entity_id
_entity_poly.type
_entity_poly.pdbx_seq_one_letter_code
_entity_poly.pdbx_strand_id
1 'polypeptide(L)'
;MKLDKIIDQLLNTARREEPSDKVPYAFEKRIMAHIADLPAPVDAWASWARMLCRAVVPCAAAAALAVVAWLSVSPAQQPETAALDSELEEIVAMAIEMPVE
;
A
#
# COMPACT_ATOMS: atom_id res chain seq x y z
N MET A 1 29.36 -51.49 5.62
CA MET A 1 30.62 -51.69 6.39
C MET A 1 31.79 -50.80 6.00
N LYS A 2 32.02 -50.41 4.73
CA LYS A 2 33.04 -49.37 4.40
C LYS A 2 32.48 -47.96 4.44
N LEU A 3 31.25 -47.77 3.97
CA LEU A 3 30.58 -46.47 3.95
C LEU A 3 30.37 -45.92 5.37
N ASP A 4 29.93 -46.78 6.29
CA ASP A 4 29.69 -46.41 7.69
C ASP A 4 30.96 -45.88 8.37
N LYS A 5 32.12 -46.50 8.12
CA LYS A 5 33.41 -46.04 8.64
C LYS A 5 33.84 -44.69 8.08
N ILE A 6 33.56 -44.44 6.80
CA ILE A 6 33.87 -43.16 6.16
C ILE A 6 32.97 -42.06 6.73
N ILE A 7 31.68 -42.35 6.91
CA ILE A 7 30.71 -41.42 7.51
C ILE A 7 31.10 -41.09 8.95
N ASP A 8 31.44 -42.09 9.76
CA ASP A 8 31.88 -41.89 11.14
C ASP A 8 33.18 -41.07 11.21
N GLN A 9 34.12 -41.30 10.31
CA GLN A 9 35.37 -40.54 10.25
C GLN A 9 35.11 -39.08 9.87
N LEU A 10 34.26 -38.83 8.86
CA LEU A 10 33.88 -37.49 8.42
C LEU A 10 33.15 -36.72 9.54
N LEU A 11 32.21 -37.37 10.22
CA LEU A 11 31.47 -36.79 11.35
C LEU A 11 32.39 -36.46 12.53
N ASN A 12 33.37 -37.31 12.82
CA ASN A 12 34.33 -37.06 13.90
C ASN A 12 35.25 -35.88 13.57
N THR A 13 35.70 -35.75 12.30
CA THR A 13 36.45 -34.56 11.85
C THR A 13 35.61 -33.29 11.90
N ALA A 14 34.36 -33.33 11.42
CA ALA A 14 33.47 -32.16 11.42
C ALA A 14 33.13 -31.69 12.84
N ARG A 15 32.99 -32.61 13.80
CA ARG A 15 32.71 -32.29 15.20
C ARG A 15 33.93 -31.71 15.94
N ARG A 16 35.13 -31.93 15.42
CA ARG A 16 36.39 -31.39 15.97
C ARG A 16 36.74 -30.02 15.40
N GLU A 17 36.17 -29.64 14.26
CA GLU A 17 36.26 -28.25 13.80
C GLU A 17 35.32 -27.35 14.60
N GLU A 18 35.82 -26.18 14.96
CA GLU A 18 35.04 -25.18 15.68
C GLU A 18 33.96 -24.62 14.74
N PRO A 19 32.71 -24.43 15.22
CA PRO A 19 31.64 -23.86 14.40
C PRO A 19 32.07 -22.50 13.86
N SER A 20 32.37 -22.46 12.56
CA SER A 20 32.80 -21.25 11.89
C SER A 20 31.62 -20.68 11.12
N ASP A 21 31.19 -19.47 11.49
CA ASP A 21 30.21 -18.70 10.72
C ASP A 21 30.74 -18.25 9.35
N LYS A 22 32.02 -18.49 9.05
CA LYS A 22 32.57 -18.26 7.71
C LYS A 22 32.05 -19.32 6.76
N VAL A 23 30.96 -18.96 6.11
CA VAL A 23 30.50 -19.63 4.90
C VAL A 23 31.63 -19.58 3.87
N PRO A 24 32.01 -20.71 3.24
CA PRO A 24 33.06 -20.72 2.23
C PRO A 24 32.72 -19.70 1.14
N TYR A 25 33.66 -18.83 0.79
CA TYR A 25 33.50 -17.80 -0.24
C TYR A 25 32.94 -18.36 -1.58
N ALA A 26 33.21 -19.64 -1.86
CA ALA A 26 32.65 -20.34 -3.02
C ALA A 26 31.12 -20.53 -2.98
N PHE A 27 30.53 -20.69 -1.79
CA PHE A 27 29.08 -20.76 -1.62
C PHE A 27 28.44 -19.38 -1.80
N GLU A 28 29.00 -18.35 -1.18
CA GLU A 28 28.53 -16.96 -1.36
C GLU A 28 28.53 -16.57 -2.84
N LYS A 29 29.61 -16.90 -3.57
CA LYS A 29 29.71 -16.68 -5.02
C LYS A 29 28.63 -17.42 -5.82
N ARG A 30 28.30 -18.66 -5.45
CA ARG A 30 27.25 -19.44 -6.14
C ARG A 30 25.86 -18.86 -5.88
N ILE A 31 25.59 -18.45 -4.64
CA ILE A 31 24.32 -17.82 -4.26
C ILE A 31 24.16 -16.48 -4.98
N MET A 32 25.19 -15.61 -4.95
CA MET A 32 25.15 -14.31 -5.60
C MET A 32 25.05 -14.42 -7.13
N ALA A 33 25.70 -15.41 -7.74
CA ALA A 33 25.55 -15.66 -9.18
C ALA A 33 24.12 -16.06 -9.54
N HIS A 34 23.48 -16.94 -8.76
CA HIS A 34 22.07 -17.27 -8.99
C HIS A 34 21.14 -16.08 -8.76
N ILE A 35 21.36 -15.26 -7.73
CA ILE A 35 20.54 -14.07 -7.48
C ILE A 35 20.70 -13.05 -8.62
N ALA A 36 21.90 -12.89 -9.18
CA ALA A 36 22.16 -11.98 -10.30
C ALA A 36 21.53 -12.46 -11.62
N ASP A 37 21.41 -13.78 -11.81
CA ASP A 37 20.74 -14.39 -12.97
C ASP A 37 19.22 -14.39 -12.86
N LEU A 38 18.64 -14.02 -11.71
CA LEU A 38 17.19 -13.87 -11.62
C LEU A 38 16.75 -12.67 -12.47
N PRO A 39 15.75 -12.84 -13.35
CA PRO A 39 15.20 -11.72 -14.10
C PRO A 39 14.72 -10.65 -13.12
N ALA A 40 15.01 -9.39 -13.44
CA ALA A 40 14.62 -8.25 -12.62
C ALA A 40 13.14 -8.39 -12.20
N PRO A 41 12.82 -8.24 -10.91
CA PRO A 41 11.46 -8.43 -10.43
C PRO A 41 10.55 -7.52 -11.24
N VAL A 42 9.62 -8.13 -11.99
CA VAL A 42 8.59 -7.39 -12.68
C VAL A 42 7.83 -6.64 -11.59
N ASP A 43 7.84 -5.32 -11.69
CA ASP A 43 7.31 -4.42 -10.68
C ASP A 43 5.78 -4.48 -10.68
N ALA A 44 5.25 -5.59 -10.16
CA ALA A 44 3.83 -5.93 -10.18
C ALA A 44 3.01 -4.87 -9.47
N TRP A 45 3.55 -4.26 -8.43
CA TRP A 45 2.90 -3.16 -7.74
C TRP A 45 2.70 -1.95 -8.65
N ALA A 46 3.70 -1.62 -9.48
CA ALA A 46 3.61 -0.52 -10.43
C ALA A 46 2.63 -0.80 -11.59
N SER A 47 2.42 -2.06 -11.96
CA SER A 47 1.42 -2.43 -12.97
C SER A 47 0.00 -2.37 -12.40
N TRP A 48 -0.19 -2.83 -11.16
CA TRP A 48 -1.45 -2.72 -10.43
C TRP A 48 -1.86 -1.27 -10.19
N ALA A 49 -0.93 -0.42 -9.73
CA ALA A 49 -1.19 1.00 -9.53
C ALA A 49 -1.65 1.70 -10.83
N ARG A 50 -1.01 1.38 -11.97
CA ARG A 50 -1.40 1.91 -13.28
C ARG A 50 -2.78 1.45 -13.70
N MET A 51 -3.14 0.18 -13.47
CA MET A 51 -4.49 -0.32 -13.77
C MET A 51 -5.55 0.35 -12.91
N LEU A 52 -5.27 0.53 -11.61
CA LEU A 52 -6.18 1.20 -10.69
C LEU A 52 -6.41 2.66 -11.09
N CYS A 53 -5.35 3.39 -11.44
CA CYS A 53 -5.46 4.77 -11.94
C CYS A 53 -6.28 4.86 -13.24
N ARG A 54 -6.15 3.89 -14.15
CA ARG A 54 -6.96 3.87 -15.38
C ARG A 54 -8.44 3.61 -15.12
N ALA A 55 -8.80 2.95 -14.02
CA ALA A 55 -10.19 2.74 -13.61
C ALA A 55 -10.80 3.96 -12.90
N VAL A 56 -9.99 4.76 -12.21
CA VAL A 56 -10.45 5.99 -11.54
C VAL A 56 -10.93 7.05 -12.55
N VAL A 57 -10.24 7.18 -13.70
CA VAL A 57 -10.60 8.16 -14.74
C VAL A 57 -12.04 8.02 -15.25
N PRO A 58 -12.51 6.84 -15.71
CA PRO A 58 -13.89 6.69 -16.16
C PRO A 58 -14.90 6.81 -15.02
N CYS A 59 -14.53 6.40 -13.79
CA CYS A 59 -15.41 6.53 -12.63
C CYS A 59 -15.64 8.00 -12.25
N ALA A 60 -14.56 8.80 -12.18
CA ALA A 60 -14.65 10.24 -11.93
C ALA A 60 -15.40 10.98 -13.05
N ALA A 61 -15.19 10.57 -14.31
CA ALA A 61 -15.92 11.13 -15.45
C ALA A 61 -17.42 10.82 -15.36
N ALA A 62 -17.80 9.58 -15.03
CA ALA A 62 -19.20 9.21 -14.85
C ALA A 62 -19.86 9.96 -13.67
N ALA A 63 -19.15 10.11 -12.55
CA ALA A 63 -19.62 10.88 -11.40
C ALA A 63 -19.84 12.36 -11.76
N ALA A 64 -18.89 12.99 -12.46
CA ALA A 64 -19.02 14.37 -12.92
C ALA A 64 -20.21 14.55 -13.87
N LEU A 65 -20.40 13.64 -14.83
CA LEU A 65 -21.55 13.67 -15.74
C LEU A 65 -22.88 13.50 -14.99
N ALA A 66 -22.93 12.64 -13.96
CA ALA A 66 -24.12 12.47 -13.14
C ALA A 66 -24.47 13.74 -12.36
N VAL A 67 -23.47 14.42 -11.78
CA VAL A 67 -23.66 15.70 -11.07
C VAL A 67 -24.18 16.78 -12.02
N VAL A 68 -23.59 16.90 -13.22
CA VAL A 68 -24.04 17.87 -14.22
C VAL A 68 -25.47 17.58 -14.69
N ALA A 69 -25.81 16.30 -14.89
CA ALA A 69 -27.15 15.88 -15.26
C ALA A 69 -28.18 16.19 -14.15
N TRP A 70 -27.82 15.95 -12.89
CA TRP A 70 -28.66 16.28 -11.73
C TRP A 70 -28.88 17.79 -11.59
N LEU A 71 -27.83 18.62 -11.71
CA LEU A 71 -27.98 20.08 -11.70
C LEU A 71 -28.85 20.59 -12.85
N SER A 72 -28.81 19.93 -14.01
CA SER A 72 -29.62 20.32 -15.17
C SER A 72 -31.10 19.95 -15.03
N VAL A 73 -31.43 18.94 -14.21
CA VAL A 73 -32.80 18.48 -13.96
C VAL A 73 -33.45 19.19 -12.77
N SER A 74 -32.67 19.68 -11.79
CA SER A 74 -33.18 20.35 -10.60
C SER A 74 -32.63 21.78 -10.49
N PRO A 75 -33.30 22.80 -11.06
CA PRO A 75 -32.85 24.19 -10.93
C PRO A 75 -33.13 24.82 -9.55
N ALA A 76 -33.33 24.03 -8.49
CA ALA A 76 -33.81 24.54 -7.20
C ALA A 76 -33.24 23.85 -5.94
N GLN A 77 -32.00 23.35 -5.98
CA GLN A 77 -31.21 23.23 -4.76
C GLN A 77 -30.15 24.33 -4.76
N GLN A 78 -30.58 25.52 -4.32
CA GLN A 78 -29.66 26.44 -3.69
C GLN A 78 -28.86 25.65 -2.65
N PRO A 79 -27.55 25.90 -2.52
CA PRO A 79 -26.71 25.14 -1.62
C PRO A 79 -27.33 25.22 -0.24
N GLU A 80 -27.77 24.07 0.27
CA GLU A 80 -28.37 23.92 1.61
C GLU A 80 -27.41 24.51 2.66
N THR A 81 -26.11 24.53 2.36
CA THR A 81 -25.07 25.20 3.13
C THR A 81 -25.23 26.72 3.25
N ALA A 82 -25.77 27.43 2.24
CA ALA A 82 -25.99 28.87 2.31
C ALA A 82 -27.26 29.23 3.12
N ALA A 83 -28.27 28.34 3.11
CA ALA A 83 -29.43 28.45 3.99
C ALA A 83 -29.04 28.16 5.45
N LEU A 84 -28.23 27.12 5.67
CA LEU A 84 -27.67 26.76 6.98
C LEU A 84 -26.75 27.84 7.56
N ASP A 85 -25.95 28.51 6.73
CA ASP A 85 -25.09 29.63 7.15
C ASP A 85 -25.94 30.81 7.66
N SER A 86 -27.03 31.14 6.95
CA SER A 86 -27.94 32.23 7.33
C SER A 86 -28.69 31.90 8.63
N GLU A 87 -29.19 30.68 8.78
CA GLU A 87 -29.85 30.24 10.02
C GLU A 87 -28.90 30.22 11.21
N LEU A 88 -27.64 29.83 11.01
CA LEU A 88 -26.64 29.80 12.08
C LEU A 88 -26.30 31.21 12.60
N GLU A 89 -26.13 32.18 11.69
CA GLU A 89 -25.90 33.58 12.04
C GLU A 89 -27.10 34.19 12.81
N GLU A 90 -28.33 33.86 12.41
CA GLU A 90 -29.54 34.31 13.12
C GLU A 90 -29.63 33.72 14.54
N ILE A 91 -29.33 32.43 14.70
CA ILE A 91 -29.31 31.76 16.01
C ILE A 91 -28.22 32.34 16.91
N VAL A 92 -27.04 32.62 16.38
CA VAL A 92 -25.93 33.22 17.13
C VAL A 92 -26.26 34.65 17.57
N ALA A 93 -26.87 35.47 16.69
CA ALA A 93 -27.31 36.82 17.03
C ALA A 93 -28.35 36.80 18.16
N MET A 94 -29.34 35.92 18.06
CA MET A 94 -30.36 35.74 19.11
C MET A 94 -29.75 35.26 20.43
N ALA A 95 -28.77 34.34 20.39
CA ALA A 95 -28.10 33.83 21.58
C ALA A 95 -27.24 34.90 22.29
N ILE A 96 -26.66 35.85 21.55
CA ILE A 96 -25.89 36.96 22.10
C ILE A 96 -26.81 38.04 22.70
N GLU A 97 -28.03 38.20 22.18
CA GLU A 97 -29.01 39.17 22.68
C GLU A 97 -29.76 38.72 23.94
N MET A 98 -29.71 37.43 24.31
CA MET A 98 -30.29 36.98 25.57
C MET A 98 -29.42 37.44 26.76
N PRO A 99 -29.93 38.28 27.67
CA PRO A 99 -29.22 38.58 28.89
C PRO A 99 -29.09 37.30 29.72
N VAL A 100 -27.85 36.98 30.09
CA VAL A 100 -27.53 35.96 31.09
C VAL A 100 -28.14 36.43 32.42
N GLU A 101 -29.30 35.87 32.78
CA GLU A 101 -29.84 35.92 34.16
C GLU A 101 -29.20 34.81 35.01
#